data_AF-A0A7S1PZP1-F1
#
_entry.id   AF-A0A7S1PZP1-F1
#
_cell.length_a   1.000
_cell.length_b   1.000
_cell.length_c   1.000
_cell.angle_alpha   90.00
_cell.angle_beta   90.00
_cell.angle_gamma   90.00
#
_symmetry.space_group_name_H-M   'P 1'
#
loop_
_entity.id
_entity.type
_entity.pdbx_description
1 polymer ?
#
loop_
_entity_poly.entity_id
_entity_poly.type
_entity_poly.pdbx_seq_one_letter_code
_entity_poly.pdbx_strand_id
1 'polypeptide(L)'
;VSSACRSPAGHRTPLFLRRRRMAAAVQRCTVLALLAALASGIRTIDTKTFQRGAPVKLDDAHRHVIAMPSQKLAFCYVQKVASEHFAQLFNGVNGVDVSLSKHTPYRPSRACMLGFNSREVTREAGWRFAMFVRDPLERYLSAFLDKCVPFGNHTDPHVARFCHGPTLPRSAPLKEMVEQFEMRVRSDSVNGLPEDVHWMSQREAMERNCGAERFAQEKLDFLGYMAFDVETTNRQVTRMLRLTSLSDIDSLVAQFFPVDSMGQVQLQNHQVGLSRADCIGAMHCTRSHEALTAFYRTPDIARKVMYLLREDYEYYGFQAPAFSFNPTPAPTTTTLAPTPQPTPQVNATLPKDAKKGKKAHAPPPHGAKKGKKKGPPHHPPGKAGKYGARAHGPAHHGGARAHGPPHRAASYGARPRPHAQVHRDAKGRKLKQ
;
A
#
# COMPACT_ATOMS: atom_id res chain seq x y z
N VAL A 1 83.47 -52.17 -46.26
CA VAL A 1 83.50 -53.18 -45.17
C VAL A 1 82.63 -52.66 -44.02
N SER A 2 81.47 -53.31 -43.83
CA SER A 2 80.59 -53.39 -42.64
C SER A 2 79.89 -52.17 -42.03
N SER A 3 78.75 -52.49 -41.39
CA SER A 3 77.91 -51.74 -40.42
C SER A 3 76.81 -50.82 -40.99
N ALA A 4 75.53 -50.84 -40.56
CA ALA A 4 74.78 -51.69 -39.63
C ALA A 4 73.27 -51.38 -39.76
N CYS A 5 72.41 -52.40 -39.64
CA CYS A 5 70.95 -52.29 -39.56
C CYS A 5 70.49 -52.08 -38.09
N ARG A 6 69.47 -51.23 -37.86
CA ARG A 6 68.61 -51.27 -36.66
C ARG A 6 67.14 -51.07 -37.06
N SER A 7 66.28 -52.00 -36.64
CA SER A 7 64.81 -51.87 -36.65
C SER A 7 64.30 -51.30 -35.32
N PRO A 8 63.22 -50.52 -35.29
CA PRO A 8 62.58 -50.10 -34.05
C PRO A 8 61.50 -51.10 -33.60
N ALA A 9 61.50 -51.37 -32.29
CA ALA A 9 60.52 -52.19 -31.59
C ALA A 9 59.17 -51.46 -31.48
N GLY A 10 58.08 -52.14 -31.84
CA GLY A 10 56.71 -51.65 -31.70
C GLY A 10 56.18 -51.81 -30.27
N HIS A 11 55.96 -50.70 -29.57
CA HIS A 11 55.22 -50.69 -28.30
C HIS A 11 53.71 -50.77 -28.54
N ARG A 12 53.11 -51.95 -28.28
CA ARG A 12 51.66 -52.11 -28.14
C ARG A 12 51.21 -51.59 -26.78
N THR A 13 50.49 -50.48 -26.75
CA THR A 13 49.84 -49.97 -25.54
C THR A 13 48.65 -50.88 -25.16
N PRO A 14 48.52 -51.31 -23.90
CA PRO A 14 47.47 -52.24 -23.49
C PRO A 14 46.08 -51.60 -23.60
N LEU A 15 45.17 -52.31 -24.26
CA LEU A 15 43.77 -51.94 -24.55
C LEU A 15 42.99 -51.41 -23.34
N PHE A 16 43.39 -51.80 -22.12
CA PHE A 16 42.76 -51.38 -20.86
C PHE A 16 42.95 -49.87 -20.56
N LEU A 17 44.10 -49.30 -20.91
CA LEU A 17 44.38 -47.87 -20.73
C LEU A 17 43.58 -46.99 -21.70
N ARG A 18 43.20 -47.53 -22.86
CA ARG A 18 42.38 -46.83 -23.86
C ARG A 18 40.93 -46.64 -23.38
N ARG A 19 40.35 -47.65 -22.72
CA ARG A 19 38.96 -47.58 -22.19
C ARG A 19 38.81 -46.57 -21.05
N ARG A 20 39.77 -46.50 -20.12
CA ARG A 20 39.74 -45.51 -19.03
C ARG A 20 39.90 -44.08 -19.53
N ARG A 21 40.71 -43.85 -20.56
CA ARG A 21 40.86 -42.52 -21.18
C ARG A 21 39.59 -42.07 -21.91
N MET A 22 38.87 -42.99 -22.56
CA MET A 22 37.60 -42.65 -23.20
C MET A 22 36.48 -42.34 -22.19
N ALA A 23 36.36 -43.10 -21.10
CA ALA A 23 35.36 -42.84 -20.07
C ALA A 23 35.56 -41.45 -19.40
N ALA A 24 36.81 -41.09 -19.10
CA ALA A 24 37.15 -39.78 -18.56
C ALA A 24 36.90 -38.63 -19.56
N ALA A 25 37.11 -38.87 -20.85
CA ALA A 25 36.83 -37.88 -21.90
C ALA A 25 35.31 -37.65 -22.07
N VAL A 26 34.52 -38.73 -22.09
CA VAL A 26 33.06 -38.64 -22.19
C VAL A 26 32.50 -37.88 -20.99
N GLN A 27 32.92 -38.22 -19.76
CA GLN A 27 32.42 -37.56 -18.55
C GLN A 27 32.80 -36.06 -18.48
N ARG A 28 33.98 -35.67 -18.98
CA ARG A 28 34.36 -34.26 -19.10
C ARG A 28 33.52 -33.52 -20.14
N CYS A 29 33.22 -34.15 -21.26
CA CYS A 29 32.34 -33.56 -22.29
C CYS A 29 30.90 -33.39 -21.79
N THR A 30 30.35 -34.33 -21.02
CA THR A 30 28.99 -34.19 -20.46
C THR A 30 28.91 -33.08 -19.42
N VAL A 31 29.92 -32.97 -18.53
CA VAL A 31 29.95 -31.89 -17.54
C VAL A 31 30.12 -30.52 -18.20
N LEU A 32 30.97 -30.41 -19.24
CA LEU A 32 31.12 -29.16 -19.99
C LEU A 32 29.84 -28.79 -20.77
N ALA A 33 29.15 -29.76 -21.36
CA ALA A 33 27.89 -29.53 -22.05
C ALA A 33 26.78 -29.09 -21.07
N LEU A 34 26.74 -29.67 -19.86
CA LEU A 34 25.78 -29.29 -18.81
C LEU A 34 26.08 -27.90 -18.26
N LEU A 35 27.35 -27.57 -18.03
CA LEU A 35 27.78 -26.23 -17.61
C LEU A 35 27.54 -25.18 -18.70
N ALA A 36 27.76 -25.52 -19.97
CA ALA A 36 27.44 -24.66 -21.11
C ALA A 36 25.92 -24.46 -21.24
N ALA A 37 25.10 -25.51 -21.05
CA ALA A 37 23.64 -25.39 -21.06
C ALA A 37 23.12 -24.56 -19.87
N LEU A 38 23.72 -24.70 -18.68
CA LEU A 38 23.39 -23.86 -17.51
C LEU A 38 23.84 -22.41 -17.72
N ALA A 39 25.02 -22.17 -18.28
CA ALA A 39 25.49 -20.83 -18.62
C ALA A 39 24.66 -20.18 -19.74
N SER A 40 24.13 -20.97 -20.68
CA SER A 40 23.27 -20.50 -21.77
C SER A 40 21.80 -20.31 -21.32
N GLY A 41 21.37 -21.04 -20.29
CA GLY A 41 20.03 -20.97 -19.71
C GLY A 41 19.87 -19.83 -18.69
N ILE A 42 20.96 -19.35 -18.10
CA ILE A 42 20.99 -18.07 -17.38
C ILE A 42 21.00 -16.99 -18.45
N ARG A 43 19.82 -16.64 -18.96
CA ARG A 43 19.61 -15.31 -19.55
C ARG A 43 19.91 -14.31 -18.45
N THR A 44 21.15 -13.83 -18.39
CA THR A 44 21.43 -12.55 -17.76
C THR A 44 20.50 -11.57 -18.43
N ILE A 45 19.46 -11.14 -17.71
CA ILE A 45 18.70 -9.97 -18.09
C ILE A 45 19.76 -8.88 -18.19
N ASP A 46 20.07 -8.47 -19.42
CA ASP A 46 21.02 -7.40 -19.67
C ASP A 46 20.38 -6.12 -19.14
N THR A 47 20.67 -5.82 -17.88
CA THR A 47 20.21 -4.60 -17.21
C THR A 47 20.89 -3.35 -17.76
N LYS A 48 21.93 -3.49 -18.61
CA LYS A 48 22.69 -2.36 -19.16
C LYS A 48 22.16 -1.85 -20.49
N THR A 49 21.32 -2.60 -21.20
CA THR A 49 20.59 -2.10 -22.39
C THR A 49 19.12 -1.80 -22.07
N PHE A 50 18.86 -1.12 -20.97
CA PHE A 50 17.64 -0.33 -20.84
C PHE A 50 17.76 0.92 -21.73
N GLN A 51 17.66 0.73 -23.05
CA GLN A 51 17.60 1.84 -23.99
C GLN A 51 16.33 2.63 -23.68
N ARG A 52 16.50 3.89 -23.26
CA ARG A 52 15.41 4.85 -23.09
C ARG A 52 14.80 5.12 -24.47
N GLY A 53 13.86 4.26 -24.88
CA GLY A 53 12.97 4.56 -25.98
C GLY A 53 12.24 5.88 -25.74
N ALA A 54 11.78 6.53 -26.82
CA ALA A 54 11.02 7.76 -26.72
C ALA A 54 9.86 7.59 -25.70
N PRO A 55 9.60 8.58 -24.83
CA PRO A 55 8.60 8.46 -23.78
C PRO A 55 7.23 8.18 -24.39
N VAL A 56 6.73 6.97 -24.18
CA VAL A 56 5.37 6.58 -24.56
C VAL A 56 4.41 7.47 -23.77
N LYS A 57 3.54 8.22 -24.46
CA LYS A 57 2.42 8.93 -23.81
C LYS A 57 1.53 7.88 -23.16
N LEU A 58 1.69 7.70 -21.85
CA LEU A 58 0.79 6.90 -21.05
C LEU A 58 -0.61 7.54 -21.08
N ASP A 59 -1.65 6.71 -21.04
CA ASP A 59 -2.92 7.23 -20.57
C ASP A 59 -2.77 7.60 -19.08
N ASP A 60 -3.55 8.60 -18.65
CA ASP A 60 -3.49 9.08 -17.28
C ASP A 60 -4.08 8.11 -16.25
N ALA A 61 -4.85 7.10 -16.70
CA ALA A 61 -5.57 6.14 -15.87
C ALA A 61 -4.66 5.06 -15.25
N HIS A 62 -3.38 4.99 -15.62
CA HIS A 62 -2.43 4.01 -15.04
C HIS A 62 -1.33 4.65 -14.19
N ARG A 63 -1.51 5.91 -13.80
CA ARG A 63 -0.50 6.63 -12.99
C ARG A 63 -0.30 5.96 -11.62
N HIS A 64 -1.25 5.21 -11.09
CA HIS A 64 -1.09 4.55 -9.80
C HIS A 64 -0.95 3.04 -9.91
N VAL A 65 -0.43 2.54 -11.03
CA VAL A 65 -0.05 1.13 -11.17
C VAL A 65 1.47 0.99 -11.02
N ILE A 66 1.91 0.16 -10.09
CA ILE A 66 3.29 -0.35 -10.01
C ILE A 66 3.31 -1.81 -10.43
N ALA A 67 4.42 -2.30 -10.96
CA ALA A 67 4.48 -3.60 -11.61
C ALA A 67 5.80 -4.34 -11.35
N MET A 68 5.76 -5.67 -11.37
CA MET A 68 6.91 -6.58 -11.42
C MET A 68 6.88 -7.33 -12.76
N PRO A 69 7.50 -6.81 -13.83
CA PRO A 69 7.35 -7.36 -15.18
C PRO A 69 7.82 -8.81 -15.30
N SER A 70 8.94 -9.17 -14.66
CA SER A 70 9.48 -10.53 -14.66
C SER A 70 8.52 -11.55 -14.02
N GLN A 71 7.63 -11.09 -13.14
CA GLN A 71 6.64 -11.90 -12.44
C GLN A 71 5.23 -11.76 -13.01
N LYS A 72 5.04 -10.83 -13.97
CA LYS A 72 3.74 -10.38 -14.48
C LYS A 72 2.73 -10.07 -13.36
N LEU A 73 3.17 -9.36 -12.31
CA LEU A 73 2.30 -8.89 -11.23
C LEU A 73 2.14 -7.37 -11.32
N ALA A 74 0.90 -6.89 -11.39
CA ALA A 74 0.57 -5.47 -11.34
C ALA A 74 -0.21 -5.15 -10.06
N PHE A 75 0.07 -3.99 -9.47
CA PHE A 75 -0.49 -3.57 -8.18
C PHE A 75 -1.07 -2.17 -8.25
N CYS A 76 -2.33 -2.02 -7.82
CA CYS A 76 -2.97 -0.72 -7.69
C CYS A 76 -2.51 -0.03 -6.41
N TYR A 77 -1.75 1.04 -6.57
CA TYR A 77 -1.23 1.88 -5.52
C TYR A 77 -2.35 2.79 -4.99
N VAL A 78 -2.94 2.42 -3.85
CA VAL A 78 -3.92 3.25 -3.14
C VAL A 78 -3.25 3.94 -1.94
N GLN A 79 -3.39 5.26 -1.86
CA GLN A 79 -2.77 6.04 -0.79
C GLN A 79 -3.27 5.60 0.59
N LYS A 80 -2.36 5.62 1.58
CA LYS A 80 -2.65 5.28 2.99
C LYS A 80 -3.01 3.83 3.25
N VAL A 81 -2.64 2.95 2.33
CA VAL A 81 -2.77 1.48 2.44
C VAL A 81 -1.37 0.83 2.39
N ALA A 82 -0.46 1.29 3.26
CA ALA A 82 0.97 0.91 3.26
C ALA A 82 1.66 1.07 1.89
N SER A 83 1.19 2.04 1.09
CA SER A 83 1.58 2.19 -0.31
C SER A 83 3.07 2.45 -0.50
N GLU A 84 3.73 3.10 0.47
CA GLU A 84 5.18 3.28 0.46
C GLU A 84 5.92 1.95 0.59
N HIS A 85 5.52 1.06 1.51
CA HIS A 85 6.15 -0.26 1.66
C HIS A 85 5.95 -1.12 0.41
N PHE A 86 4.77 -1.06 -0.22
CA PHE A 86 4.56 -1.71 -1.51
C PHE A 86 5.45 -1.13 -2.61
N ALA A 87 5.62 0.19 -2.67
CA ALA A 87 6.55 0.79 -3.63
C ALA A 87 7.99 0.32 -3.40
N GLN A 88 8.45 0.30 -2.14
CA GLN A 88 9.79 -0.18 -1.79
C GLN A 88 9.98 -1.66 -2.16
N LEU A 89 9.01 -2.52 -1.84
CA LEU A 89 9.01 -3.94 -2.21
C LEU A 89 9.14 -4.11 -3.73
N PHE A 90 8.30 -3.42 -4.51
CA PHE A 90 8.34 -3.52 -5.98
C PHE A 90 9.66 -2.98 -6.54
N ASN A 91 10.16 -1.87 -6.00
CA ASN A 91 11.46 -1.33 -6.41
C ASN A 91 12.60 -2.31 -6.11
N GLY A 92 12.61 -2.91 -4.92
CA GLY A 92 13.61 -3.91 -4.52
C GLY A 92 13.59 -5.13 -5.43
N VAL A 93 12.41 -5.69 -5.70
CA VAL A 93 12.26 -6.85 -6.60
C VAL A 93 12.66 -6.53 -8.04
N ASN A 94 12.39 -5.31 -8.51
CA ASN A 94 12.78 -4.87 -9.84
C ASN A 94 14.26 -4.43 -9.95
N GLY A 95 15.02 -4.46 -8.85
CA GLY A 95 16.41 -3.99 -8.83
C GLY A 95 16.55 -2.49 -9.11
N VAL A 96 15.51 -1.71 -8.77
CA VAL A 96 15.50 -0.26 -9.00
C VAL A 96 16.26 0.44 -7.90
N ASP A 97 17.34 1.13 -8.27
CA ASP A 97 18.08 2.00 -7.36
C ASP A 97 17.30 3.30 -7.10
N VAL A 98 16.61 3.32 -5.96
CA VAL A 98 15.82 4.49 -5.52
C VAL A 98 16.69 5.71 -5.20
N SER A 99 17.99 5.54 -4.93
CA SER A 99 18.91 6.66 -4.64
C SER A 99 19.10 7.56 -5.86
N LEU A 100 18.91 7.03 -7.06
CA LEU A 100 19.01 7.76 -8.32
C LEU A 100 17.75 8.57 -8.64
N SER A 101 16.62 8.26 -7.99
CA SER A 101 15.35 8.96 -8.21
C SER A 101 15.21 10.16 -7.27
N LYS A 102 15.87 11.28 -7.62
CA LYS A 102 15.86 12.52 -6.82
C LYS A 102 14.46 13.12 -6.56
N HIS A 103 13.44 12.73 -7.31
CA HIS A 103 12.14 13.42 -7.30
C HIS A 103 10.93 12.53 -6.97
N THR A 104 11.03 11.19 -7.10
CA THR A 104 9.91 10.29 -6.82
C THR A 104 10.38 8.90 -6.39
N PRO A 105 10.86 8.70 -5.15
CA PRO A 105 11.29 7.36 -4.69
C PRO A 105 10.12 6.35 -4.67
N TYR A 106 8.88 6.84 -4.61
CA TYR A 106 7.69 6.02 -4.41
C TYR A 106 7.12 5.36 -5.67
N ARG A 107 7.61 5.72 -6.86
CA ARG A 107 6.97 5.35 -8.14
C ARG A 107 7.92 4.91 -9.29
N PRO A 108 9.18 4.52 -9.08
CA PRO A 108 10.03 4.11 -10.19
C PRO A 108 9.68 2.71 -10.73
N SER A 109 8.89 1.90 -10.01
CA SER A 109 8.30 0.64 -10.53
C SER A 109 7.02 0.82 -11.38
N ARG A 110 6.76 2.02 -11.92
CA ARG A 110 5.67 2.23 -12.88
C ARG A 110 6.04 1.72 -14.26
N ALA A 111 5.04 1.34 -15.05
CA ALA A 111 5.24 0.82 -16.41
C ALA A 111 6.16 1.70 -17.29
N CYS A 112 5.91 3.01 -17.36
CA CYS A 112 6.75 3.92 -18.15
C CYS A 112 8.18 4.04 -17.64
N MET A 113 8.39 3.94 -16.33
CA MET A 113 9.71 4.04 -15.71
C MET A 113 10.51 2.76 -15.90
N LEU A 114 9.81 1.63 -16.00
CA LEU A 114 10.33 0.31 -16.33
C LEU A 114 10.32 0.01 -17.84
N GLY A 115 10.03 1.00 -18.68
CA GLY A 115 10.29 0.94 -20.13
C GLY A 115 9.37 -0.01 -20.89
N PHE A 116 8.23 -0.39 -20.32
CA PHE A 116 7.24 -1.22 -20.99
C PHE A 116 5.89 -0.50 -21.12
N ASN A 117 5.10 -0.93 -22.10
CA ASN A 117 3.83 -0.29 -22.42
C ASN A 117 2.75 -0.73 -21.41
N SER A 118 2.08 0.21 -20.74
CA SER A 118 1.00 -0.13 -19.81
C SER A 118 -0.14 -0.88 -20.48
N ARG A 119 -0.32 -0.78 -21.80
CA ARG A 119 -1.33 -1.55 -22.56
C ARG A 119 -1.02 -3.05 -22.64
N GLU A 120 0.22 -3.46 -22.40
CA GLU A 120 0.63 -4.88 -22.37
C GLU A 120 0.34 -5.54 -21.02
N VAL A 121 -0.05 -4.76 -20.01
CA VAL A 121 -0.45 -5.25 -18.69
C VAL A 121 -1.90 -5.71 -18.73
N THR A 122 -2.12 -6.90 -19.27
CA THR A 122 -3.46 -7.51 -19.40
C THR A 122 -3.48 -8.95 -18.90
N ARG A 123 -4.66 -9.43 -18.53
CA ARG A 123 -4.86 -10.82 -18.08
C ARG A 123 -4.52 -11.83 -19.19
N GLU A 124 -4.83 -11.50 -20.44
CA GLU A 124 -4.55 -12.34 -21.62
C GLU A 124 -3.03 -12.49 -21.84
N ALA A 125 -2.26 -11.44 -21.51
CA ALA A 125 -0.81 -11.49 -21.51
C ALA A 125 -0.24 -12.23 -20.28
N GLY A 126 -1.08 -12.79 -19.41
CA GLY A 126 -0.70 -13.54 -18.22
C GLY A 126 -0.41 -12.69 -16.99
N TRP A 127 -0.83 -11.41 -16.98
CA TRP A 127 -0.68 -10.56 -15.80
C TRP A 127 -1.69 -10.91 -14.71
N ARG A 128 -1.20 -10.81 -13.48
CA ARG A 128 -1.98 -10.92 -12.26
C ARG A 128 -2.13 -9.55 -11.61
N PHE A 129 -3.30 -9.27 -11.07
CA PHE A 129 -3.69 -7.97 -10.55
C PHE A 129 -3.96 -8.07 -9.05
N ALA A 130 -3.26 -7.24 -8.29
CA ALA A 130 -3.38 -7.18 -6.84
C ALA A 130 -3.71 -5.76 -6.37
N MET A 131 -4.43 -5.68 -5.26
CA MET A 131 -4.71 -4.43 -4.58
C MET A 131 -4.84 -4.70 -3.08
N PHE A 132 -4.50 -3.72 -2.27
CA PHE A 132 -4.88 -3.70 -0.86
C PHE A 132 -5.85 -2.55 -0.62
N VAL A 133 -6.73 -2.74 0.35
CA VAL A 133 -7.60 -1.71 0.92
C VAL A 133 -7.41 -1.63 2.43
N ARG A 134 -7.87 -0.55 3.05
CA ARG A 134 -7.84 -0.29 4.49
C ARG A 134 -9.21 0.18 4.96
N ASP A 135 -9.53 -0.02 6.24
CA ASP A 135 -10.76 0.54 6.81
C ASP A 135 -10.85 2.05 6.48
N PRO A 136 -12.01 2.54 5.97
CA PRO A 136 -12.12 3.92 5.55
C PRO A 136 -11.90 4.98 6.64
N LEU A 137 -12.32 4.74 7.89
CA LEU A 137 -12.06 5.67 8.99
C LEU A 137 -10.56 5.76 9.30
N GLU A 138 -9.90 4.62 9.34
CA GLU A 138 -8.46 4.54 9.58
C GLU A 138 -7.66 5.19 8.44
N ARG A 139 -8.07 4.95 7.19
CA ARG A 139 -7.45 5.58 6.01
C ARG A 139 -7.58 7.10 6.04
N TYR A 140 -8.77 7.62 6.35
CA TYR A 140 -9.01 9.06 6.44
C TYR A 140 -8.16 9.70 7.55
N LEU A 141 -8.12 9.08 8.74
CA LEU A 141 -7.26 9.55 9.83
C LEU A 141 -5.78 9.49 9.45
N SER A 142 -5.35 8.44 8.75
CA SER A 142 -4.00 8.34 8.21
C SER A 142 -3.68 9.43 7.19
N ALA A 143 -4.65 9.90 6.39
CA ALA A 143 -4.45 11.02 5.47
C ALA A 143 -4.29 12.33 6.25
N PHE A 144 -5.12 12.56 7.26
CA PHE A 144 -5.00 13.72 8.14
C PHE A 144 -3.66 13.81 8.86
N LEU A 145 -3.27 12.74 9.56
CA LEU A 145 -2.01 12.70 10.32
C LEU A 145 -0.77 12.81 9.42
N ASP A 146 -0.90 12.51 8.14
CA ASP A 146 0.20 12.65 7.18
C ASP A 146 0.26 14.04 6.54
N LYS A 147 -0.88 14.59 6.14
CA LYS A 147 -0.94 15.83 5.35
C LYS A 147 -1.13 17.07 6.18
N CYS A 148 -1.89 16.96 7.27
CA CYS A 148 -2.24 18.08 8.13
C CYS A 148 -1.35 18.16 9.39
N VAL A 149 -0.60 17.09 9.69
CA VAL A 149 0.36 17.03 10.80
C VAL A 149 1.72 16.53 10.30
N PRO A 150 2.39 17.27 9.38
CA PRO A 150 3.59 16.80 8.70
C PRO A 150 4.72 16.41 9.66
N PHE A 151 5.52 15.42 9.26
CA PHE A 151 6.69 14.97 10.00
C PHE A 151 7.80 16.05 10.00
N GLY A 152 8.50 16.21 11.11
CA GLY A 152 9.66 17.10 11.26
C GLY A 152 9.32 18.60 11.33
N ASN A 153 10.35 19.45 11.22
CA ASN A 153 10.19 20.91 11.08
C ASN A 153 9.80 21.28 9.63
N HIS A 154 9.32 20.31 8.85
CA HIS A 154 8.94 20.53 7.48
C HIS A 154 7.63 21.34 7.46
N THR A 155 7.79 22.65 7.56
CA THR A 155 6.89 23.64 6.97
C THR A 155 6.97 23.62 5.43
N ASP A 156 7.35 22.47 4.85
CA ASP A 156 7.46 22.30 3.42
C ASP A 156 6.10 22.64 2.81
N PRO A 157 6.00 23.77 2.09
CA PRO A 157 4.74 24.18 1.49
C PRO A 157 4.17 23.11 0.54
N HIS A 158 5.03 22.24 0.01
CA HIS A 158 4.63 21.14 -0.85
C HIS A 158 3.87 20.03 -0.13
N VAL A 159 4.07 19.83 1.17
CA VAL A 159 3.29 18.86 1.96
C VAL A 159 2.01 19.54 2.46
N ALA A 160 2.13 20.77 2.97
CA ALA A 160 1.01 21.52 3.54
C ALA A 160 -0.13 21.76 2.53
N ARG A 161 0.18 21.96 1.24
CA ARG A 161 -0.84 22.13 0.18
C ARG A 161 -1.81 20.94 0.09
N PHE A 162 -1.37 19.73 0.44
CA PHE A 162 -2.21 18.53 0.38
C PHE A 162 -3.11 18.39 1.62
N CYS A 163 -2.94 19.23 2.64
CA CYS A 163 -3.92 19.29 3.71
C CYS A 163 -5.21 19.96 3.23
N HIS A 164 -5.22 20.87 2.26
CA HIS A 164 -6.43 21.65 1.90
C HIS A 164 -7.04 22.39 3.11
N GLY A 165 -6.20 22.84 4.04
CA GLY A 165 -6.60 23.51 5.27
C GLY A 165 -5.38 23.94 6.08
N PRO A 166 -5.59 24.47 7.30
CA PRO A 166 -4.48 24.72 8.22
C PRO A 166 -3.72 23.43 8.51
N THR A 167 -2.43 23.54 8.81
CA THR A 167 -1.57 22.43 9.25
C THR A 167 -1.10 22.67 10.68
N LEU A 168 -0.87 21.61 11.43
CA LEU A 168 -0.26 21.67 12.76
C LEU A 168 1.16 21.14 12.73
N PRO A 169 2.07 21.69 13.56
CA PRO A 169 3.32 21.00 13.82
C PRO A 169 3.02 19.68 14.53
N ARG A 170 3.85 18.64 14.32
CA ARG A 170 3.69 17.35 15.01
C ARG A 170 3.84 17.44 16.53
N SER A 171 4.46 18.51 17.04
CA SER A 171 4.54 18.81 18.47
C SER A 171 3.28 19.45 19.03
N ALA A 172 2.24 19.71 18.22
CA ALA A 172 0.98 20.25 18.70
C ALA A 172 0.37 19.30 19.75
N PRO A 173 -0.25 19.83 20.83
CA PRO A 173 -0.96 19.01 21.79
C PRO A 173 -2.03 18.14 21.13
N LEU A 174 -2.23 16.90 21.61
CA LEU A 174 -3.25 15.98 21.06
C LEU A 174 -4.62 16.64 20.97
N LYS A 175 -5.01 17.44 21.97
CA LYS A 175 -6.29 18.15 21.98
C LYS A 175 -6.45 19.05 20.75
N GLU A 176 -5.42 19.82 20.40
CA GLU A 176 -5.43 20.71 19.23
C GLU A 176 -5.49 19.91 17.93
N MET A 177 -4.74 18.79 17.84
CA MET A 177 -4.81 17.89 16.69
C MET A 177 -6.20 17.29 16.49
N VAL A 178 -6.85 16.84 17.57
CA VAL A 178 -8.21 16.30 17.54
C VAL A 178 -9.22 17.39 17.15
N GLU A 179 -9.13 18.59 17.72
CA GLU A 179 -10.01 19.71 17.36
C GLU A 179 -9.90 20.08 15.88
N GLN A 180 -8.68 20.13 15.35
CA GLN A 180 -8.46 20.40 13.93
C GLN A 180 -8.94 19.27 13.02
N PHE A 181 -8.76 18.01 13.44
CA PHE A 181 -9.34 16.86 12.74
C PHE A 181 -10.86 16.97 12.67
N GLU A 182 -11.53 17.24 13.79
CA GLU A 182 -12.99 17.38 13.82
C GLU A 182 -13.48 18.56 12.97
N MET A 183 -12.78 19.71 13.01
CA MET A 183 -13.08 20.85 12.14
C MET A 183 -13.01 20.45 10.67
N ARG A 184 -11.99 19.68 10.29
CA ARG A 184 -11.83 19.19 8.93
C ARG A 184 -12.94 18.23 8.53
N VAL A 185 -13.26 17.24 9.37
CA VAL A 185 -14.37 16.31 9.12
C VAL A 185 -15.69 17.06 8.92
N ARG A 186 -15.97 18.08 9.74
CA ARG A 186 -17.17 18.91 9.60
C ARG A 186 -17.16 19.65 8.25
N SER A 187 -16.04 20.27 7.88
CA SER A 187 -15.88 20.93 6.58
C SER A 187 -16.11 19.97 5.40
N ASP A 188 -15.43 18.82 5.39
CA ASP A 188 -15.55 17.84 4.31
C ASP A 188 -16.98 17.25 4.26
N SER A 189 -17.66 17.10 5.41
CA SER A 189 -19.05 16.62 5.43
C SER A 189 -20.04 17.55 4.73
N VAL A 190 -19.69 18.84 4.59
CA VAL A 190 -20.49 19.84 3.88
C VAL A 190 -20.01 20.00 2.43
N ASN A 191 -18.70 20.02 2.23
CA ASN A 191 -18.09 20.39 0.95
C ASN A 191 -17.72 19.20 0.05
N GLY A 192 -17.80 17.97 0.58
CA GLY A 192 -17.21 16.78 -0.03
C GLY A 192 -15.70 16.68 0.25
N LEU A 193 -15.11 15.56 -0.19
CA LEU A 193 -13.66 15.36 -0.12
C LEU A 193 -12.97 16.19 -1.21
N PRO A 194 -11.75 16.71 -0.96
CA PRO A 194 -11.00 17.41 -1.99
C PRO A 194 -10.61 16.47 -3.14
N GLU A 195 -10.48 17.02 -4.35
CA GLU A 195 -9.97 16.31 -5.54
C GLU A 195 -8.45 16.07 -5.44
N ASP A 196 -8.06 15.27 -4.46
CA ASP A 196 -6.67 14.91 -4.18
C ASP A 196 -6.55 13.42 -3.85
N VAL A 197 -5.48 12.81 -4.36
CA VAL A 197 -5.27 11.35 -4.30
C VAL A 197 -5.11 10.81 -2.88
N HIS A 198 -4.81 11.66 -1.91
CA HIS A 198 -4.67 11.24 -0.51
C HIS A 198 -6.01 11.19 0.22
N TRP A 199 -7.03 11.91 -0.27
CA TRP A 199 -8.34 12.04 0.37
C TRP A 199 -9.44 11.29 -0.37
N MET A 200 -9.32 11.10 -1.68
CA MET A 200 -10.30 10.38 -2.50
C MET A 200 -10.61 8.98 -1.96
N SER A 201 -11.83 8.47 -2.22
CA SER A 201 -12.23 7.12 -1.82
C SER A 201 -11.31 6.06 -2.48
N GLN A 202 -11.19 4.89 -1.86
CA GLN A 202 -10.35 3.81 -2.41
C GLN A 202 -10.94 3.26 -3.69
N ARG A 203 -12.27 3.20 -3.78
CA ARG A 203 -12.97 2.85 -5.02
C ARG A 203 -12.68 3.88 -6.12
N GLU A 204 -12.83 5.17 -5.84
CA GLU A 204 -12.54 6.22 -6.82
C GLU A 204 -11.06 6.19 -7.23
N ALA A 205 -10.15 5.93 -6.29
CA ALA A 205 -8.73 5.76 -6.58
C ALA A 205 -8.53 4.59 -7.55
N MET A 206 -9.11 3.42 -7.29
CA MET A 206 -9.03 2.28 -8.22
C MET A 206 -9.57 2.65 -9.60
N GLU A 207 -10.77 3.23 -9.68
CA GLU A 207 -11.44 3.54 -10.95
C GLU A 207 -10.67 4.57 -11.78
N ARG A 208 -10.26 5.69 -11.16
CA ARG A 208 -9.64 6.83 -11.87
C ARG A 208 -8.14 6.68 -12.07
N ASN A 209 -7.45 5.99 -11.18
CA ASN A 209 -6.00 6.00 -11.12
C ASN A 209 -5.31 4.69 -11.48
N CYS A 210 -6.04 3.58 -11.43
CA CYS A 210 -5.52 2.25 -11.75
C CYS A 210 -6.21 1.63 -12.98
N GLY A 211 -7.46 2.02 -13.26
CA GLY A 211 -8.28 1.49 -14.34
C GLY A 211 -9.21 0.37 -13.86
N ALA A 212 -10.51 0.65 -13.79
CA ALA A 212 -11.53 -0.33 -13.40
C ALA A 212 -11.61 -1.53 -14.35
N GLU A 213 -11.13 -1.38 -15.58
CA GLU A 213 -11.08 -2.49 -16.52
C GLU A 213 -10.14 -3.61 -16.07
N ARG A 214 -9.20 -3.32 -15.16
CA ARG A 214 -8.20 -4.26 -14.63
C ARG A 214 -8.31 -4.49 -13.12
N PHE A 215 -8.62 -3.44 -12.35
CA PHE A 215 -8.55 -3.45 -10.89
C PHE A 215 -9.91 -3.42 -10.18
N ALA A 216 -11.03 -3.50 -10.91
CA ALA A 216 -12.33 -3.76 -10.28
C ALA A 216 -12.26 -5.04 -9.44
N GLN A 217 -12.99 -5.08 -8.32
CA GLN A 217 -12.86 -6.14 -7.31
C GLN A 217 -13.03 -7.55 -7.89
N GLU A 218 -13.98 -7.74 -8.79
CA GLU A 218 -14.23 -9.01 -9.48
C GLU A 218 -13.14 -9.41 -10.48
N LYS A 219 -12.23 -8.48 -10.79
CA LYS A 219 -11.10 -8.64 -11.70
C LYS A 219 -9.76 -8.70 -11.00
N LEU A 220 -9.70 -8.72 -9.68
CA LEU A 220 -8.46 -8.90 -8.94
C LEU A 220 -8.15 -10.39 -8.77
N ASP A 221 -6.87 -10.75 -8.93
CA ASP A 221 -6.37 -12.06 -8.50
C ASP A 221 -6.09 -12.08 -6.99
N PHE A 222 -5.88 -10.91 -6.41
CA PHE A 222 -5.71 -10.73 -4.97
C PHE A 222 -6.27 -9.39 -4.49
N LEU A 223 -7.14 -9.45 -3.48
CA LEU A 223 -7.56 -8.30 -2.69
C LEU A 223 -7.14 -8.54 -1.23
N GLY A 224 -6.26 -7.68 -0.73
CA GLY A 224 -5.83 -7.67 0.66
C GLY A 224 -6.56 -6.61 1.47
N TYR A 225 -6.74 -6.86 2.75
CA TYR A 225 -7.27 -5.93 3.73
C TYR A 225 -6.18 -5.62 4.74
N MET A 226 -5.65 -4.39 4.72
CA MET A 226 -4.71 -3.93 5.72
C MET A 226 -5.36 -4.04 7.10
N ALA A 227 -4.84 -4.94 7.92
CA ALA A 227 -5.29 -5.17 9.27
C ALA A 227 -4.39 -4.41 10.25
N PHE A 228 -4.91 -4.18 11.45
CA PHE A 228 -4.14 -3.60 12.55
C PHE A 228 -2.95 -4.47 12.96
N ASP A 229 -3.08 -5.78 12.75
CA ASP A 229 -2.05 -6.75 13.08
C ASP A 229 -1.05 -6.89 11.92
N VAL A 230 0.22 -6.65 12.26
CA VAL A 230 1.37 -6.78 11.37
C VAL A 230 1.49 -8.21 10.86
N GLU A 231 1.27 -9.20 11.72
CA GLU A 231 1.38 -10.60 11.31
C GLU A 231 0.32 -10.93 10.23
N THR A 232 -0.91 -10.47 10.44
CA THR A 232 -2.01 -10.58 9.46
C THR A 232 -1.68 -9.85 8.16
N THR A 233 -1.08 -8.67 8.22
CA THR A 233 -0.62 -7.95 7.03
C THR A 233 0.47 -8.73 6.30
N ASN A 234 1.48 -9.22 7.01
CA ASN A 234 2.58 -9.99 6.44
C ASN A 234 2.08 -11.27 5.77
N ARG A 235 1.18 -12.03 6.42
CA ARG A 235 0.54 -13.22 5.82
C ARG A 235 -0.20 -12.89 4.52
N GLN A 236 -0.87 -11.74 4.45
CA GLN A 236 -1.55 -11.30 3.24
C GLN A 236 -0.56 -10.90 2.14
N VAL A 237 0.52 -10.18 2.46
CA VAL A 237 1.57 -9.84 1.49
C VAL A 237 2.24 -11.13 0.97
N THR A 238 2.56 -12.10 1.84
CA THR A 238 3.06 -13.42 1.43
C THR A 238 2.08 -14.11 0.47
N ARG A 239 0.78 -14.11 0.78
CA ARG A 239 -0.23 -14.72 -0.12
C ARG A 239 -0.32 -14.00 -1.47
N MET A 240 -0.23 -12.68 -1.49
CA MET A 240 -0.14 -11.91 -2.74
C MET A 240 1.11 -12.31 -3.53
N LEU A 241 2.29 -12.38 -2.90
CA LEU A 241 3.54 -12.71 -3.57
C LEU A 241 3.59 -14.17 -4.04
N ARG A 242 2.81 -15.09 -3.46
CA ARG A 242 2.60 -16.44 -4.00
C ARG A 242 1.87 -16.47 -5.34
N LEU A 243 1.31 -15.33 -5.78
CA LEU A 243 0.93 -15.12 -7.18
C LEU A 243 2.13 -14.90 -8.11
N THR A 244 3.36 -15.15 -7.68
CA THR A 244 4.55 -14.98 -8.52
C THR A 244 5.39 -16.25 -8.48
N SER A 245 6.50 -16.24 -9.21
CA SER A 245 7.54 -17.28 -9.15
C SER A 245 8.75 -16.85 -8.31
N LEU A 246 8.59 -15.84 -7.46
CA LEU A 246 9.67 -15.38 -6.59
C LEU A 246 10.08 -16.47 -5.61
N SER A 247 11.39 -16.69 -5.49
CA SER A 247 11.99 -17.44 -4.39
C SER A 247 12.09 -16.54 -3.14
N ASP A 248 12.12 -17.16 -1.97
CA ASP A 248 12.40 -16.48 -0.70
C ASP A 248 11.40 -15.35 -0.34
N ILE A 249 10.11 -15.61 -0.56
CA ILE A 249 9.02 -14.65 -0.28
C ILE A 249 9.05 -14.18 1.17
N ASP A 250 9.33 -15.06 2.13
CA ASP A 250 9.27 -14.72 3.55
C ASP A 250 10.37 -13.70 3.94
N SER A 251 11.56 -13.82 3.36
CA SER A 251 12.65 -12.84 3.51
C SER A 251 12.28 -11.48 2.94
N LEU A 252 11.69 -11.44 1.74
CA LEU A 252 11.20 -10.19 1.13
C LEU A 252 10.14 -9.51 2.02
N VAL A 253 9.20 -10.30 2.56
CA VAL A 253 8.16 -9.75 3.45
C VAL A 253 8.79 -9.24 4.75
N ALA A 254 9.71 -9.98 5.36
CA ALA A 254 10.42 -9.53 6.56
C ALA A 254 11.23 -8.24 6.33
N GLN A 255 11.83 -8.09 5.13
CA GLN A 255 12.60 -6.91 4.75
C GLN A 255 11.73 -5.67 4.57
N PHE A 256 10.62 -5.78 3.83
CA PHE A 256 9.80 -4.62 3.43
C PHE A 256 8.60 -4.37 4.34
N PHE A 257 8.23 -5.35 5.17
CA PHE A 257 7.17 -5.26 6.18
C PHE A 257 7.68 -5.82 7.52
N PRO A 258 8.71 -5.21 8.14
CA PRO A 258 9.33 -5.76 9.34
C PRO A 258 8.38 -5.68 10.54
N VAL A 259 8.26 -6.80 11.27
CA VAL A 259 7.40 -6.91 12.47
C VAL A 259 7.77 -5.87 13.52
N ASP A 260 9.07 -5.74 13.79
CA ASP A 260 9.59 -4.88 14.86
C ASP A 260 9.38 -3.39 14.54
N SER A 261 9.50 -3.01 13.27
CA SER A 261 9.31 -1.62 12.82
C SER A 261 7.85 -1.16 12.82
N MET A 262 6.90 -2.09 12.83
CA MET A 262 5.47 -1.77 12.82
C MET A 262 4.80 -1.96 14.20
N GLY A 263 5.37 -2.77 15.11
CA GLY A 263 4.76 -3.12 16.40
C GLY A 263 5.43 -2.60 17.68
N GLN A 264 6.70 -2.20 17.66
CA GLN A 264 7.48 -2.00 18.91
C GLN A 264 7.87 -0.56 19.26
N VAL A 265 7.02 0.41 18.95
CA VAL A 265 7.06 1.69 19.69
C VAL A 265 6.10 1.59 20.86
N GLN A 266 6.50 0.82 21.88
CA GLN A 266 5.79 0.75 23.14
C GLN A 266 5.66 2.17 23.72
N LEU A 267 4.41 2.57 23.97
CA LEU A 267 4.03 3.74 24.75
C LEU A 267 4.51 3.57 26.20
N GLN A 268 5.81 3.60 26.44
CA GLN A 268 6.33 3.75 27.80
C GLN A 268 6.45 5.24 28.10
N ASN A 269 5.46 5.68 28.90
CA ASN A 269 5.44 6.86 29.77
C ASN A 269 5.01 8.22 29.17
N HIS A 270 3.78 8.59 29.54
CA HIS A 270 3.31 9.94 29.87
C HIS A 270 3.74 11.11 28.99
N GLN A 271 3.28 11.07 27.76
CA GLN A 271 2.64 12.17 27.04
C GLN A 271 2.16 11.51 25.75
N VAL A 272 1.17 12.06 25.07
CA VAL A 272 0.90 11.69 23.67
C VAL A 272 2.01 12.30 22.78
N GLY A 273 3.26 12.19 23.24
CA GLY A 273 4.47 12.48 22.51
C GLY A 273 4.72 11.27 21.64
N LEU A 274 4.34 11.40 20.37
CA LEU A 274 4.81 10.55 19.29
C LEU A 274 6.34 10.62 19.28
N SER A 275 6.98 9.76 20.07
CA SER A 275 8.43 9.67 20.20
C SER A 275 9.06 9.61 18.82
N ARG A 276 10.02 10.51 18.61
CA ARG A 276 10.70 10.77 17.34
C ARG A 276 11.63 9.61 16.92
N ALA A 277 11.93 8.67 17.81
CA ALA A 277 13.05 7.73 17.66
C ALA A 277 12.74 6.50 16.79
N ASP A 278 11.51 6.00 16.79
CA ASP A 278 11.28 4.62 16.32
C ASP A 278 10.56 4.52 14.97
N CYS A 279 10.17 5.65 14.37
CA CYS A 279 9.71 5.73 12.97
C CYS A 279 10.74 6.39 12.04
N ILE A 280 12.00 6.56 12.49
CA ILE A 280 13.04 7.33 11.76
C ILE A 280 13.34 6.76 10.36
N GLY A 281 13.10 5.46 10.11
CA GLY A 281 13.24 4.86 8.78
C GLY A 281 11.98 4.88 7.91
N ALA A 282 10.80 4.99 8.51
CA ALA A 282 9.51 4.97 7.83
C ALA A 282 8.84 6.33 7.97
N MET A 283 9.28 7.28 7.14
CA MET A 283 8.89 8.69 7.16
C MET A 283 7.36 8.95 7.07
N HIS A 284 6.54 7.92 6.83
CA HIS A 284 5.08 8.04 6.66
C HIS A 284 4.24 7.10 7.55
N CYS A 285 4.78 6.55 8.66
CA CYS A 285 3.98 5.77 9.60
C CYS A 285 3.14 6.67 10.55
N THR A 286 1.82 6.70 10.36
CA THR A 286 0.93 7.59 11.15
C THR A 286 0.37 6.96 12.43
N ARG A 287 0.46 5.65 12.61
CA ARG A 287 -0.18 4.89 13.72
C ARG A 287 -1.67 5.23 13.90
N SER A 288 -2.35 5.49 12.79
CA SER A 288 -3.76 5.93 12.76
C SER A 288 -4.69 4.94 13.46
N HIS A 289 -4.42 3.64 13.38
CA HIS A 289 -5.16 2.60 14.10
C HIS A 289 -5.25 2.88 15.61
N GLU A 290 -4.12 3.19 16.24
CA GLU A 290 -4.05 3.39 17.69
C GLU A 290 -4.70 4.71 18.10
N ALA A 291 -4.71 5.68 17.18
CA ALA A 291 -5.28 7.00 17.37
C ALA A 291 -6.80 7.06 17.10
N LEU A 292 -7.42 5.99 16.58
CA LEU A 292 -8.83 5.99 16.19
C LEU A 292 -9.76 6.49 17.30
N THR A 293 -9.64 5.95 18.52
CA THR A 293 -10.54 6.30 19.63
C THR A 293 -10.35 7.74 20.10
N ALA A 294 -9.13 8.27 20.03
CA ALA A 294 -8.82 9.64 20.41
C ALA A 294 -9.41 10.66 19.41
N PHE A 295 -9.29 10.37 18.12
CA PHE A 295 -9.73 11.28 17.04
C PHE A 295 -11.23 11.14 16.71
N TYR A 296 -11.78 9.94 16.81
CA TYR A 296 -13.21 9.67 16.65
C TYR A 296 -13.95 9.61 17.99
N ARG A 297 -13.62 10.53 18.91
CA ARG A 297 -14.16 10.53 20.29
C ARG A 297 -15.68 10.73 20.37
N THR A 298 -16.31 11.25 19.33
CA THR A 298 -17.78 11.35 19.23
C THR A 298 -18.30 10.53 18.05
N PRO A 299 -19.45 9.84 18.20
CA PRO A 299 -20.05 9.07 17.11
C PRO A 299 -20.39 9.91 15.89
N ASP A 300 -20.73 11.20 16.09
CA ASP A 300 -21.06 12.12 14.99
C ASP A 300 -19.89 12.27 14.00
N ILE A 301 -18.67 12.46 14.52
CA ILE A 301 -17.46 12.62 13.70
C ILE A 301 -17.17 11.33 12.92
N ALA A 302 -17.30 10.16 13.56
CA ALA A 302 -17.16 8.88 12.87
C ALA A 302 -18.21 8.70 11.76
N ARG A 303 -19.49 8.98 12.04
CA ARG A 303 -20.57 8.87 11.06
C ARG A 303 -20.39 9.81 9.87
N LYS A 304 -19.89 11.02 10.08
CA LYS A 304 -19.60 11.97 8.98
C LYS A 304 -18.55 11.40 8.02
N VAL A 305 -17.44 10.85 8.54
CA VAL A 305 -16.42 10.24 7.68
C VAL A 305 -16.93 8.96 7.02
N MET A 306 -17.67 8.11 7.75
CA MET A 306 -18.31 6.94 7.16
C MET A 306 -19.27 7.30 6.03
N TYR A 307 -20.03 8.37 6.16
CA TYR A 307 -20.92 8.84 5.10
C TYR A 307 -20.14 9.32 3.87
N LEU A 308 -19.06 10.09 4.08
CA LEU A 308 -18.17 10.54 2.99
C LEU A 308 -17.52 9.38 2.24
N LEU A 309 -17.24 8.27 2.93
CA LEU A 309 -16.57 7.10 2.38
C LEU A 309 -17.48 5.86 2.31
N ARG A 310 -18.81 6.06 2.26
CA ARG A 310 -19.79 4.96 2.29
C ARG A 310 -19.59 3.97 1.14
N GLU A 311 -19.17 4.47 -0.01
CA GLU A 311 -18.92 3.66 -1.19
C GLU A 311 -17.77 2.67 -0.97
N ASP A 312 -16.76 3.03 -0.17
CA ASP A 312 -15.69 2.09 0.19
C ASP A 312 -16.24 0.97 1.10
N TYR A 313 -17.12 1.32 2.06
CA TYR A 313 -17.76 0.33 2.93
C TYR A 313 -18.62 -0.66 2.14
N GLU A 314 -19.48 -0.13 1.27
CA GLU A 314 -20.39 -0.93 0.44
C GLU A 314 -19.64 -1.79 -0.57
N TYR A 315 -18.66 -1.20 -1.28
CA TYR A 315 -17.96 -1.88 -2.36
C TYR A 315 -17.06 -3.00 -1.84
N TYR A 316 -16.24 -2.72 -0.81
CA TYR A 316 -15.27 -3.69 -0.28
C TYR A 316 -15.81 -4.56 0.86
N GLY A 317 -17.07 -4.35 1.28
CA GLY A 317 -17.72 -5.14 2.33
C GLY A 317 -17.18 -4.89 3.74
N PHE A 318 -16.70 -3.68 4.02
CA PHE A 318 -16.24 -3.35 5.37
C PHE A 318 -17.42 -3.28 6.35
N GLN A 319 -17.17 -3.73 7.58
CA GLN A 319 -18.11 -3.54 8.67
C GLN A 319 -17.84 -2.21 9.35
N ALA A 320 -18.90 -1.44 9.58
CA ALA A 320 -18.82 -0.26 10.40
C ALA A 320 -18.43 -0.62 11.85
N PRO A 321 -17.45 0.05 12.46
CA PRO A 321 -17.02 -0.28 13.82
C PRO A 321 -18.10 0.11 14.83
N ALA A 322 -18.29 -0.70 15.88
CA ALA A 322 -19.40 -0.52 16.84
C ALA A 322 -19.44 0.86 17.53
N PHE A 323 -18.29 1.51 17.72
CA PHE A 323 -18.20 2.84 18.34
C PHE A 323 -18.80 3.96 17.49
N SER A 324 -19.06 3.74 16.20
CA SER A 324 -19.66 4.76 15.33
C SER A 324 -21.18 4.90 15.54
N PHE A 325 -21.83 3.89 16.13
CA PHE A 325 -23.26 3.89 16.39
C PHE A 325 -23.60 4.22 17.84
N ASN A 326 -22.80 3.70 18.77
CA ASN A 326 -23.07 3.90 20.19
C ASN A 326 -22.31 5.12 20.70
N PRO A 327 -22.95 6.05 21.44
CA PRO A 327 -22.21 7.03 22.21
C PRO A 327 -21.19 6.30 23.08
N THR A 328 -19.91 6.62 22.90
CA THR A 328 -18.86 6.18 23.81
C THR A 328 -19.36 6.53 25.21
N PRO A 329 -19.53 5.54 26.12
CA PRO A 329 -19.90 5.87 27.49
C PRO A 329 -18.88 6.90 27.96
N ALA A 330 -19.37 8.06 28.43
CA ALA A 330 -18.52 9.11 28.94
C ALA A 330 -17.48 8.45 29.85
N PRO A 331 -16.17 8.79 29.72
CA PRO A 331 -15.14 8.15 30.54
C PRO A 331 -15.65 8.24 31.97
N THR A 332 -16.00 7.09 32.55
CA THR A 332 -16.52 7.05 33.90
C THR A 332 -15.45 7.75 34.69
N THR A 333 -15.76 8.93 35.22
CA THR A 333 -14.84 9.65 36.08
C THR A 333 -14.64 8.68 37.21
N THR A 334 -13.54 7.92 37.16
CA THR A 334 -13.09 7.15 38.28
C THR A 334 -12.76 8.24 39.28
N THR A 335 -13.75 8.57 40.11
CA THR A 335 -13.54 9.30 41.33
C THR A 335 -12.40 8.54 41.97
N LEU A 336 -11.20 9.12 41.92
CA LEU A 336 -10.06 8.58 42.63
C LEU A 336 -10.59 8.32 44.02
N ALA A 337 -10.66 7.04 44.39
CA ALA A 337 -11.01 6.68 45.75
C ALA A 337 -10.14 7.56 46.65
N PRO A 338 -10.72 8.27 47.63
CA PRO A 338 -9.96 9.17 48.47
C PRO A 338 -8.73 8.42 48.94
N THR A 339 -7.55 9.00 48.68
CA THR A 339 -6.27 8.46 49.11
C THR A 339 -6.43 8.06 50.57
N PRO A 340 -6.25 6.78 50.94
CA PRO A 340 -6.40 6.38 52.32
C PRO A 340 -5.42 7.22 53.14
N GLN A 341 -5.94 7.99 54.09
CA GLN A 341 -5.09 8.68 55.04
C GLN A 341 -4.19 7.65 55.73
N PRO A 342 -2.90 7.96 55.97
CA PRO A 342 -2.00 7.04 56.64
C PRO A 342 -2.56 6.74 58.04
N THR A 343 -3.06 5.51 58.22
CA THR A 343 -3.44 4.99 59.52
C THR A 343 -2.18 4.94 60.40
N PRO A 344 -2.25 5.39 61.67
CA PRO A 344 -1.14 5.25 62.60
C PRO A 344 -0.76 3.77 62.73
N GLN A 345 0.54 3.47 62.61
CA GLN A 345 1.05 2.14 62.87
C GLN A 345 0.75 1.73 64.31
N VAL A 346 -0.15 0.76 64.48
CA VAL A 346 -0.33 0.05 65.75
C VAL A 346 0.23 -1.36 65.55
N ASN A 347 1.14 -1.70 66.46
CA ASN A 347 1.85 -2.97 66.50
C ASN A 347 0.91 -4.18 66.54
N ALA A 348 1.40 -5.25 65.92
CA ALA A 348 0.74 -6.52 65.72
C ALA A 348 0.23 -7.19 66.99
N THR A 349 -0.92 -7.86 66.88
CA THR A 349 -1.19 -9.10 67.61
C THR A 349 -2.11 -10.00 66.75
N LEU A 350 -1.63 -11.20 66.45
CA LEU A 350 -2.40 -12.30 65.86
C LEU A 350 -3.52 -12.76 66.82
N PRO A 351 -4.66 -13.23 66.30
CA PRO A 351 -4.89 -14.67 66.45
C PRO A 351 -5.51 -15.35 65.23
N LYS A 352 -5.28 -16.67 65.22
CA LYS A 352 -5.90 -17.71 64.39
C LYS A 352 -7.39 -17.85 64.74
N ASP A 353 -8.26 -18.09 63.76
CA ASP A 353 -8.95 -19.38 63.61
C ASP A 353 -10.06 -19.39 62.53
N ALA A 354 -10.29 -20.61 62.08
CA ALA A 354 -11.16 -21.13 61.02
C ALA A 354 -12.62 -20.66 60.95
N LYS A 355 -13.22 -20.71 59.75
CA LYS A 355 -14.27 -21.71 59.38
C LYS A 355 -14.94 -21.50 58.00
N LYS A 356 -15.06 -22.63 57.29
CA LYS A 356 -16.21 -23.15 56.50
C LYS A 356 -17.13 -22.17 55.73
N GLY A 357 -17.04 -22.26 54.39
CA GLY A 357 -18.05 -22.93 53.55
C GLY A 357 -19.29 -22.14 53.12
N LYS A 358 -19.57 -22.14 51.80
CA LYS A 358 -20.83 -22.66 51.20
C LYS A 358 -20.82 -22.52 49.68
N LYS A 359 -21.29 -23.59 49.03
CA LYS A 359 -21.61 -23.75 47.61
C LYS A 359 -22.97 -23.11 47.26
N ALA A 360 -23.20 -23.03 45.94
CA ALA A 360 -24.48 -22.98 45.20
C ALA A 360 -24.87 -21.57 44.73
N HIS A 361 -25.48 -21.32 43.56
CA HIS A 361 -26.20 -22.16 42.60
C HIS A 361 -26.02 -21.59 41.18
N ALA A 362 -26.02 -22.46 40.16
CA ALA A 362 -26.22 -22.11 38.76
C ALA A 362 -27.72 -22.26 38.40
N PRO A 363 -28.30 -21.36 37.57
CA PRO A 363 -29.55 -21.60 36.88
C PRO A 363 -29.36 -22.05 35.41
N PRO A 364 -30.38 -22.70 34.81
CA PRO A 364 -30.26 -23.61 33.67
C PRO A 364 -30.31 -22.94 32.27
N PRO A 365 -29.96 -23.67 31.20
CA PRO A 365 -30.02 -23.17 29.83
C PRO A 365 -31.42 -23.37 29.22
N HIS A 366 -32.04 -22.30 28.74
CA HIS A 366 -33.26 -22.38 27.93
C HIS A 366 -32.94 -22.32 26.44
N GLY A 367 -33.34 -23.39 25.74
CA GLY A 367 -34.26 -23.26 24.61
C GLY A 367 -33.69 -22.93 23.23
N ALA A 368 -33.27 -23.98 22.52
CA ALA A 368 -33.16 -23.99 21.07
C ALA A 368 -34.54 -23.81 20.40
N LYS A 369 -34.66 -22.88 19.45
CA LYS A 369 -35.73 -22.88 18.43
C LYS A 369 -35.12 -22.83 17.04
N LYS A 370 -35.27 -23.95 16.32
CA LYS A 370 -35.03 -24.11 14.88
C LYS A 370 -36.16 -23.40 14.12
N GLY A 371 -35.82 -22.37 13.33
CA GLY A 371 -36.72 -21.71 12.38
C GLY A 371 -36.33 -22.06 10.95
N LYS A 372 -37.28 -22.64 10.20
CA LYS A 372 -37.15 -23.17 8.85
C LYS A 372 -36.96 -22.08 7.77
N LYS A 373 -36.19 -22.47 6.74
CA LYS A 373 -36.09 -21.95 5.38
C LYS A 373 -37.41 -21.48 4.76
N LYS A 374 -37.39 -20.34 4.06
CA LYS A 374 -38.10 -20.11 2.77
C LYS A 374 -37.28 -19.17 1.90
N GLY A 375 -36.77 -19.69 0.79
CA GLY A 375 -36.30 -18.91 -0.37
C GLY A 375 -37.44 -18.76 -1.41
N PRO A 376 -37.14 -18.30 -2.62
CA PRO A 376 -37.51 -16.96 -3.11
C PRO A 376 -38.54 -17.01 -4.25
N PRO A 377 -38.98 -15.86 -4.79
CA PRO A 377 -39.44 -15.81 -6.18
C PRO A 377 -38.49 -15.01 -7.07
N HIS A 378 -38.35 -15.58 -8.27
CA HIS A 378 -37.60 -15.16 -9.43
C HIS A 378 -38.04 -13.79 -9.98
N HIS A 379 -37.08 -13.02 -10.49
CA HIS A 379 -37.34 -11.96 -11.48
C HIS A 379 -36.66 -12.32 -12.82
N PRO A 380 -37.33 -12.09 -13.97
CA PRO A 380 -36.82 -12.42 -15.31
C PRO A 380 -35.85 -11.37 -15.87
N PRO A 381 -35.01 -11.73 -16.87
CA PRO A 381 -33.93 -10.90 -17.37
C PRO A 381 -34.41 -9.81 -18.35
N GLY A 382 -34.00 -8.57 -18.07
CA GLY A 382 -34.14 -7.41 -18.95
C GLY A 382 -33.04 -7.34 -20.02
N LYS A 383 -33.45 -6.89 -21.20
CA LYS A 383 -32.78 -7.01 -22.50
C LYS A 383 -31.52 -6.14 -22.66
N ALA A 384 -30.55 -6.67 -23.40
CA ALA A 384 -29.35 -5.98 -23.87
C ALA A 384 -29.68 -4.91 -24.94
N GLY A 385 -29.29 -3.66 -24.67
CA GLY A 385 -29.30 -2.56 -25.64
C GLY A 385 -27.92 -2.41 -26.30
N LYS A 386 -27.87 -2.66 -27.61
CA LYS A 386 -26.75 -2.35 -28.50
C LYS A 386 -26.63 -0.83 -28.66
N TYR A 387 -25.44 -0.24 -28.44
CA TYR A 387 -25.10 1.06 -29.00
C TYR A 387 -23.79 0.97 -29.77
N GLY A 388 -23.88 1.39 -31.03
CA GLY A 388 -22.86 1.26 -32.05
C GLY A 388 -21.72 2.26 -31.91
N ALA A 389 -20.57 1.81 -32.41
CA ALA A 389 -19.38 2.61 -32.63
C ALA A 389 -19.65 3.70 -33.70
N ARG A 390 -19.19 4.93 -33.43
CA ARG A 390 -18.92 5.94 -34.46
C ARG A 390 -17.43 6.20 -34.52
N ALA A 391 -16.85 5.89 -35.67
CA ALA A 391 -15.51 6.27 -36.07
C ALA A 391 -15.47 7.75 -36.46
N HIS A 392 -14.44 8.47 -36.03
CA HIS A 392 -14.01 9.70 -36.67
C HIS A 392 -12.51 9.60 -36.97
N GLY A 393 -12.19 9.77 -38.26
CA GLY A 393 -10.84 9.76 -38.81
C GLY A 393 -10.02 11.01 -38.48
N PRO A 394 -8.75 11.04 -38.92
CA PRO A 394 -7.74 11.97 -38.43
C PRO A 394 -7.72 13.26 -39.24
N ALA A 395 -7.50 14.40 -38.55
CA ALA A 395 -7.16 15.66 -39.18
C ALA A 395 -5.67 15.97 -38.98
N HIS A 396 -4.99 16.17 -40.11
CA HIS A 396 -3.65 16.73 -40.25
C HIS A 396 -3.57 18.18 -39.78
N HIS A 397 -2.35 18.62 -39.44
CA HIS A 397 -1.70 19.95 -39.57
C HIS A 397 -0.66 20.04 -38.42
N GLY A 398 0.65 20.19 -38.63
CA GLY A 398 1.38 20.92 -39.66
C GLY A 398 1.70 22.32 -39.11
N GLY A 399 2.93 22.56 -38.64
CA GLY A 399 3.35 23.91 -38.23
C GLY A 399 4.56 23.97 -37.32
N ALA A 400 5.75 23.91 -37.92
CA ALA A 400 7.01 24.33 -37.30
C ALA A 400 7.06 25.86 -37.17
N ARG A 401 7.68 26.39 -36.11
CA ARG A 401 8.37 27.69 -36.15
C ARG A 401 9.40 27.83 -35.02
N ALA A 402 10.43 28.58 -35.39
CA ALA A 402 11.78 28.60 -34.85
C ALA A 402 12.02 29.63 -33.74
N HIS A 403 13.24 29.53 -33.22
CA HIS A 403 13.93 30.28 -32.17
C HIS A 403 13.88 31.82 -32.24
N GLY A 404 13.95 32.44 -31.06
CA GLY A 404 14.35 33.84 -30.82
C GLY A 404 14.68 34.08 -29.32
N PRO A 405 15.62 34.99 -28.96
CA PRO A 405 16.54 34.87 -27.82
C PRO A 405 16.08 35.58 -26.52
N PRO A 406 16.81 35.44 -25.38
CA PRO A 406 16.35 35.90 -24.07
C PRO A 406 16.83 37.32 -23.75
N HIS A 407 15.94 38.14 -23.16
CA HIS A 407 16.34 39.39 -22.50
C HIS A 407 15.76 39.49 -21.08
N ARG A 408 16.72 39.69 -20.17
CA ARG A 408 16.74 40.55 -18.98
C ARG A 408 15.75 40.33 -17.82
N ALA A 409 16.39 40.23 -16.66
CA ALA A 409 15.85 40.36 -15.31
C ALA A 409 15.22 41.73 -15.06
N ALA A 410 14.11 41.74 -14.33
CA ALA A 410 13.75 42.77 -13.36
C ALA A 410 12.77 42.19 -12.33
N SER A 411 13.11 42.41 -11.06
CA SER A 411 12.32 42.23 -9.85
C SER A 411 11.09 43.15 -9.80
N TYR A 412 9.97 42.69 -9.24
CA TYR A 412 9.21 43.26 -8.10
C TYR A 412 7.79 42.67 -8.03
N GLY A 413 7.31 42.53 -6.79
CA GLY A 413 6.18 41.68 -6.42
C GLY A 413 4.83 42.02 -7.06
N ALA A 414 4.11 40.97 -7.44
CA ALA A 414 2.69 41.02 -7.73
C ALA A 414 1.94 40.12 -6.74
N ARG A 415 0.95 40.71 -6.06
CA ARG A 415 0.00 39.99 -5.20
C ARG A 415 -0.76 38.94 -6.04
N PRO A 416 -1.05 37.75 -5.50
CA PRO A 416 -1.85 36.77 -6.22
C PRO A 416 -3.28 37.31 -6.43
N ARG A 417 -3.74 37.32 -7.68
CA ARG A 417 -5.15 37.55 -8.02
C ARG A 417 -5.98 36.38 -7.49
N PRO A 418 -7.16 36.61 -6.90
CA PRO A 418 -8.03 35.53 -6.49
C PRO A 418 -8.46 34.72 -7.72
N HIS A 419 -8.35 33.39 -7.63
CA HIS A 419 -8.91 32.48 -8.62
C HIS A 419 -10.43 32.62 -8.61
N ALA A 420 -11.02 33.01 -9.75
CA ALA A 420 -12.46 33.01 -9.93
C ALA A 420 -12.98 31.57 -9.87
N GLN A 421 -13.73 31.22 -8.83
CA GLN A 421 -14.49 29.98 -8.76
C GLN A 421 -15.62 30.01 -9.79
N VAL A 422 -15.63 29.03 -10.70
CA VAL A 422 -16.73 28.83 -11.64
C VAL A 422 -17.84 28.09 -10.92
N HIS A 423 -18.86 28.81 -10.45
CA HIS A 423 -20.08 28.18 -9.95
C HIS A 423 -20.86 27.55 -11.10
N ARG A 424 -21.18 26.26 -10.96
CA ARG A 424 -22.07 25.52 -11.86
C ARG A 424 -23.36 25.19 -11.12
N ASP A 425 -24.50 25.30 -11.79
CA ASP A 425 -25.79 24.88 -11.22
C ASP A 425 -25.84 23.35 -11.05
N ALA A 426 -26.89 22.84 -10.38
CA ALA A 426 -27.15 21.41 -10.22
C ALA A 426 -27.33 20.65 -11.56
N LYS A 427 -27.31 21.35 -12.70
CA LYS A 427 -27.36 20.81 -14.07
C LYS A 427 -26.06 21.03 -14.83
N GLY A 428 -24.98 21.47 -14.17
CA GLY A 428 -23.65 21.63 -14.76
C GLY A 428 -23.48 22.84 -15.67
N ARG A 429 -24.44 23.78 -15.72
CA ARG A 429 -24.35 24.98 -16.55
C ARG A 429 -23.54 26.06 -15.84
N LYS A 430 -22.65 26.71 -16.60
CA LYS A 430 -21.87 27.87 -16.11
C LYS A 430 -22.83 29.03 -15.86
N LEU A 431 -22.92 29.47 -14.61
CA LEU A 431 -23.58 30.73 -14.28
C LEU A 431 -22.61 31.87 -14.67
N LYS A 432 -23.05 32.78 -15.54
CA LYS A 432 -22.37 34.06 -15.74
C LYS A 432 -22.72 34.95 -14.56
N GLN A 433 -21.73 35.57 -13.94
CA GLN A 433 -21.94 36.74 -13.10
C GLN A 433 -22.41 37.91 -13.97
#